data_AF-A0A0F7HHG8-F1
#
_entry.id   AF-A0A0F7HHG8-F1
#
_cell.length_a   1.000
_cell.length_b   1.000
_cell.length_c   1.000
_cell.angle_alpha   90.00
_cell.angle_beta   90.00
_cell.angle_gamma   90.00
#
_symmetry.space_group_name_H-M   'P 1'
#
loop_
_entity.id
_entity.type
_entity.pdbx_description
1 polymer ?
#
loop_
_entity_poly.entity_id
_entity_poly.type
_entity_poly.pdbx_seq_one_letter_code
_entity_poly.pdbx_strand_id
1 'polypeptide(L)'
;MKYSLQFKLDAVRHYLAGLGSQKQTAKTFSIAHVQLRRWIAAYQHHGEQGLRVGRKPHYTPDFRLSVVEFALSNPLSSATVAAKFDIPCYLTVERWIKLYRENGAEALNLNKRSRRMRQHPKTPHADKSPDELTPEEMREEIEFLRAQNAYIKKLRALMQQKEAQTRRKGQK
;
A
#
# COMPACT_ATOMS: atom_id res chain seq x y z
N MET A 1 3.62 -7.48 -17.72
CA MET A 1 3.17 -8.70 -17.01
C MET A 1 3.27 -9.87 -17.97
N LYS A 2 3.83 -11.02 -17.59
CA LYS A 2 4.21 -12.09 -18.56
C LYS A 2 3.13 -13.16 -18.82
N TYR A 3 2.15 -13.34 -17.93
CA TYR A 3 1.14 -14.42 -18.06
C TYR A 3 -0.27 -13.94 -17.67
N SER A 4 -1.28 -14.28 -18.47
CA SER A 4 -2.71 -13.98 -18.23
C SER A 4 -3.30 -14.87 -17.13
N LEU A 5 -4.43 -14.47 -16.53
CA LEU A 5 -5.14 -15.29 -15.55
C LEU A 5 -5.54 -16.65 -16.14
N GLN A 6 -6.08 -16.63 -17.36
CA GLN A 6 -6.52 -17.84 -18.07
C GLN A 6 -5.36 -18.83 -18.25
N PHE A 7 -4.21 -18.34 -18.70
CA PHE A 7 -3.02 -19.17 -18.87
C PHE A 7 -2.59 -19.86 -17.56
N LYS A 8 -2.67 -19.15 -16.44
CA LYS A 8 -2.36 -19.72 -15.12
C LYS A 8 -3.37 -20.79 -14.72
N LEU A 9 -4.66 -20.55 -14.97
CA LEU A 9 -5.73 -21.50 -14.68
C LEU A 9 -5.55 -22.79 -15.48
N ASP A 10 -5.24 -22.68 -16.76
CA ASP A 10 -5.03 -23.84 -17.63
C ASP A 10 -3.84 -24.68 -17.15
N ALA A 11 -2.72 -24.04 -16.79
CA ALA A 11 -1.56 -24.72 -16.24
C ALA A 11 -1.85 -25.43 -14.90
N VAL A 12 -2.60 -24.79 -13.99
CA VAL A 12 -2.97 -25.38 -12.70
C VAL A 12 -3.98 -26.53 -12.89
N ARG A 13 -5.00 -26.35 -13.74
CA ARG A 13 -6.00 -27.38 -14.04
C ARG A 13 -5.38 -28.60 -14.71
N HIS A 14 -4.42 -28.41 -15.61
CA HIS A 14 -3.69 -29.51 -16.24
C HIS A 14 -2.98 -30.39 -15.20
N TYR A 15 -2.33 -29.77 -14.21
CA TYR A 15 -1.73 -30.51 -13.09
C TYR A 15 -2.79 -31.20 -12.22
N LEU A 16 -3.86 -30.50 -11.84
CA LEU A 16 -4.92 -31.05 -10.99
C LEU A 16 -5.71 -32.20 -11.64
N ALA A 17 -5.77 -32.23 -12.98
CA ALA A 17 -6.36 -33.32 -13.75
C ALA A 17 -5.47 -34.59 -13.79
N GLY A 18 -4.29 -34.57 -13.15
CA GLY A 18 -3.39 -35.72 -13.10
C GLY A 18 -2.65 -36.01 -14.41
N LEU A 19 -2.67 -35.07 -15.37
CA LEU A 19 -2.07 -35.23 -16.70
C LEU A 19 -0.54 -35.16 -16.71
N GLY A 20 0.08 -34.97 -15.55
CA GLY A 20 1.52 -35.04 -15.37
C GLY A 20 1.98 -34.52 -14.01
N SER A 21 3.24 -34.79 -13.69
CA SER A 21 3.93 -34.18 -12.54
C SER A 21 4.05 -32.66 -12.69
N GLN A 22 4.32 -31.96 -11.58
CA GLN A 22 4.58 -30.51 -11.60
C GLN A 22 5.72 -30.16 -12.58
N LYS A 23 6.76 -30.99 -12.67
CA LYS A 23 7.88 -30.80 -13.61
C LYS A 23 7.44 -30.94 -15.07
N GLN A 24 6.65 -31.95 -15.39
CA GLN A 24 6.14 -32.17 -16.75
C GLN A 24 5.20 -31.05 -17.16
N THR A 25 4.25 -30.68 -16.29
CA THR A 25 3.32 -29.57 -16.53
C THR A 25 4.07 -28.25 -16.75
N ALA A 26 5.08 -27.95 -15.92
CA ALA A 26 5.88 -26.74 -16.10
C ALA A 26 6.60 -26.72 -17.46
N LYS A 27 7.08 -27.87 -17.94
CA LYS A 27 7.70 -28.01 -19.26
C LYS A 27 6.68 -27.82 -20.39
N THR A 28 5.50 -28.44 -20.30
CA THR A 28 4.41 -28.31 -21.29
C THR A 28 4.00 -26.85 -21.48
N PHE A 29 3.88 -26.10 -20.38
CA PHE A 29 3.50 -24.69 -20.42
C PHE A 29 4.69 -23.74 -20.56
N SER A 30 5.92 -24.24 -20.74
CA SER A 30 7.14 -23.42 -20.85
C SER A 30 7.33 -22.40 -19.71
N ILE A 31 7.03 -22.82 -18.48
CA ILE A 31 7.14 -22.00 -17.27
C ILE A 31 8.15 -22.59 -16.28
N ALA A 32 8.70 -21.76 -15.40
CA ALA A 32 9.58 -22.25 -14.34
C ALA A 32 8.80 -23.12 -13.34
N HIS A 33 9.36 -24.26 -12.94
CA HIS A 33 8.74 -25.17 -11.97
C HIS A 33 8.33 -24.46 -10.65
N VAL A 34 9.18 -23.56 -10.15
CA VAL A 34 8.89 -22.76 -8.95
C VAL A 34 7.67 -21.87 -9.13
N GLN A 35 7.44 -21.36 -10.33
CA GLN A 35 6.31 -20.49 -10.65
C GLN A 35 5.00 -21.27 -10.70
N LEU A 36 5.00 -22.45 -11.34
CA LEU A 36 3.86 -23.35 -11.33
C LEU A 36 3.49 -23.79 -9.90
N ARG A 37 4.49 -24.18 -9.10
CA ARG A 37 4.27 -24.56 -7.69
C ARG A 37 3.57 -23.45 -6.89
N ARG A 38 3.97 -22.19 -7.10
CA ARG A 38 3.32 -21.02 -6.47
C ARG A 38 1.87 -20.85 -6.93
N TRP A 39 1.59 -21.06 -8.22
CA TRP A 39 0.22 -20.98 -8.74
C TRP A 39 -0.67 -22.08 -8.19
N ILE A 40 -0.17 -23.31 -8.11
CA ILE A 40 -0.90 -24.44 -7.50
C ILE A 40 -1.23 -24.13 -6.03
N ALA A 41 -0.26 -23.68 -5.25
CA ALA A 41 -0.50 -23.32 -3.85
C ALA A 41 -1.54 -22.19 -3.73
N ALA A 42 -1.40 -21.11 -4.50
CA ALA A 42 -2.35 -20.00 -4.48
C ALA A 42 -3.77 -20.43 -4.88
N TYR A 43 -3.89 -21.38 -5.82
CA TYR A 43 -5.18 -21.94 -6.23
C TYR A 43 -5.78 -22.87 -5.18
N GLN A 44 -4.95 -23.67 -4.48
CA GLN A 44 -5.43 -24.54 -3.40
C GLN A 44 -5.95 -23.74 -2.20
N HIS A 45 -5.32 -22.60 -1.88
CA HIS A 45 -5.72 -21.77 -0.74
C HIS A 45 -6.88 -20.80 -1.06
N HIS A 46 -6.96 -20.26 -2.29
CA HIS A 46 -7.94 -19.19 -2.62
C HIS A 46 -8.76 -19.45 -3.89
N GLY A 47 -8.66 -20.64 -4.46
CA GLY A 47 -9.23 -20.94 -5.77
C GLY A 47 -8.68 -20.01 -6.86
N GLU A 48 -9.52 -19.72 -7.86
CA GLU A 48 -9.18 -18.83 -8.96
C GLU A 48 -8.72 -17.43 -8.51
N GLN A 49 -9.23 -16.96 -7.36
CA GLN A 49 -8.88 -15.63 -6.83
C GLN A 49 -7.40 -15.51 -6.48
N GLY A 50 -6.74 -16.61 -6.09
CA GLY A 50 -5.31 -16.63 -5.77
C GLY A 50 -4.40 -16.44 -6.99
N LEU A 51 -4.91 -16.67 -8.21
CA LEU A 51 -4.13 -16.54 -9.44
C LEU A 51 -4.21 -15.14 -10.06
N ARG A 52 -5.17 -14.31 -9.62
CA ARG A 52 -5.34 -12.93 -10.07
C ARG A 52 -4.15 -12.07 -9.66
N VAL A 53 -3.50 -11.44 -10.65
CA VAL A 53 -2.34 -10.55 -10.41
C VAL A 53 -2.82 -9.27 -9.75
N GLY A 54 -2.08 -8.78 -8.75
CA GLY A 54 -2.16 -7.38 -8.32
C GLY A 54 -3.14 -7.06 -7.20
N ARG A 55 -3.85 -8.04 -6.63
CA ARG A 55 -4.58 -7.77 -5.38
C ARG A 55 -3.60 -7.72 -4.22
N LYS A 56 -3.33 -6.51 -3.73
CA LYS A 56 -3.03 -6.36 -2.31
C LYS A 56 -4.26 -6.88 -1.57
N PRO A 57 -4.12 -7.81 -0.61
CA PRO A 57 -5.26 -8.26 0.17
C PRO A 57 -5.94 -7.03 0.79
N HIS A 58 -7.19 -6.79 0.42
CA HIS A 58 -7.97 -5.69 0.97
C HIS A 58 -8.61 -6.16 2.27
N TYR A 59 -7.92 -5.94 3.37
CA TYR A 59 -8.43 -6.24 4.70
C TYR A 59 -9.46 -5.19 5.10
N THR A 60 -10.71 -5.60 5.32
CA THR A 60 -11.74 -4.72 5.90
C THR A 60 -11.37 -4.35 7.33
N PRO A 61 -11.89 -3.23 7.86
CA PRO A 61 -11.70 -2.87 9.26
C PRO A 61 -12.12 -4.01 10.21
N ASP A 62 -13.27 -4.63 9.95
CA ASP A 62 -13.81 -5.72 10.76
C ASP A 62 -12.89 -6.94 10.75
N PHE A 63 -12.34 -7.30 9.58
CA PHE A 63 -11.36 -8.39 9.48
C PHE A 63 -10.08 -8.07 10.28
N ARG A 64 -9.59 -6.84 10.22
CA ARG A 64 -8.42 -6.44 11.01
C ARG A 64 -8.70 -6.53 12.50
N LEU A 65 -9.89 -6.11 12.92
CA LEU A 65 -10.32 -6.18 14.31
C LEU A 65 -10.36 -7.63 14.78
N SER A 66 -11.01 -8.52 14.02
CA SER A 66 -11.10 -9.94 14.38
C SER A 66 -9.73 -10.61 14.48
N VAL A 67 -8.79 -10.25 13.59
CA VAL A 67 -7.41 -10.77 13.63
C VAL A 67 -6.68 -10.29 14.90
N VAL A 68 -6.83 -9.02 15.25
CA VAL A 68 -6.18 -8.43 16.44
C VAL A 68 -6.77 -8.99 17.73
N GLU A 69 -8.10 -9.07 17.84
CA GLU A 69 -8.77 -9.67 18.99
C GLU A 69 -8.32 -11.12 19.18
N PHE A 70 -8.32 -11.91 18.10
CA PHE A 70 -7.82 -13.28 18.15
C PHE A 70 -6.35 -13.35 18.61
N ALA A 71 -5.49 -12.46 18.12
CA ALA A 71 -4.09 -12.42 18.50
C ALA A 71 -3.86 -11.99 19.96
N LEU A 72 -4.76 -11.20 20.53
CA LEU A 72 -4.69 -10.76 21.93
C LEU A 72 -5.29 -11.79 22.90
N SER A 73 -6.33 -12.50 22.49
CA SER A 73 -6.97 -13.54 23.31
C SER A 73 -6.20 -14.86 23.35
N ASN A 74 -5.24 -15.06 22.44
CA ASN A 74 -4.47 -16.31 22.34
C ASN A 74 -2.96 -16.02 22.47
N PRO A 75 -2.20 -16.80 23.25
CA PRO A 75 -0.74 -16.66 23.35
C PRO A 75 -0.03 -17.27 22.12
N LEU A 76 -0.35 -16.79 20.93
CA LEU A 76 0.20 -17.25 19.66
C LEU A 76 1.17 -16.22 19.07
N SER A 77 2.19 -16.70 18.36
CA SER A 77 3.08 -15.81 17.64
C SER A 77 2.36 -15.10 16.49
N SER A 78 2.78 -13.88 16.17
CA SER A 78 2.28 -13.11 15.01
C SER A 78 2.38 -13.90 13.71
N ALA A 79 3.38 -14.78 13.58
CA ALA A 79 3.56 -15.65 12.41
C ALA A 79 2.49 -16.75 12.34
N THR A 80 2.16 -17.36 13.48
CA THR A 80 1.08 -18.36 13.57
C THR A 80 -0.28 -17.73 13.27
N VAL A 81 -0.55 -16.54 13.82
CA VAL A 81 -1.78 -15.79 13.52
C VAL A 81 -1.84 -15.43 12.04
N ALA A 82 -0.74 -14.94 11.47
CA ALA A 82 -0.68 -14.58 10.06
C ALA A 82 -0.97 -15.79 9.16
N ALA A 83 -0.39 -16.96 9.46
CA ALA A 83 -0.68 -18.18 8.72
C ALA A 83 -2.16 -18.60 8.82
N LYS A 84 -2.76 -18.49 10.03
CA LYS A 84 -4.18 -18.84 10.25
C LYS A 84 -5.14 -17.97 9.44
N PHE A 85 -4.86 -16.68 9.35
CA PHE A 85 -5.71 -15.71 8.66
C PHE A 85 -5.28 -15.45 7.22
N ASP A 86 -4.37 -16.25 6.69
CA ASP A 86 -3.83 -16.11 5.34
C ASP A 86 -3.26 -14.70 5.06
N ILE A 87 -2.53 -14.18 6.03
CA ILE A 87 -1.83 -12.91 5.94
C ILE A 87 -0.40 -13.23 5.51
N PRO A 88 0.07 -12.77 4.32
CA PRO A 88 1.37 -13.18 3.78
C PRO A 88 2.59 -12.76 4.61
N CYS A 89 2.42 -11.82 5.54
CA CYS A 89 3.52 -11.26 6.32
C CYS A 89 3.10 -10.99 7.76
N TYR A 90 3.79 -11.63 8.71
CA TYR A 90 3.53 -11.49 10.15
C TYR A 90 3.67 -10.05 10.67
N LEU A 91 4.56 -9.25 10.08
CA LEU A 91 4.72 -7.82 10.40
C LEU A 91 3.42 -7.03 10.17
N THR A 92 2.54 -7.51 9.30
CA THR A 92 1.20 -6.91 9.08
C THR A 92 0.35 -7.04 10.33
N VAL A 93 0.38 -8.21 10.97
CA VAL A 93 -0.34 -8.50 12.22
C VAL A 93 0.24 -7.67 13.37
N GLU A 94 1.57 -7.63 13.50
CA GLU A 94 2.23 -6.80 14.53
C GLU A 94 1.87 -5.32 14.42
N ARG A 95 1.83 -4.80 13.18
CA ARG A 95 1.43 -3.42 12.92
C ARG A 95 -0.02 -3.16 13.36
N TRP A 96 -0.95 -4.08 13.11
CA TRP A 96 -2.34 -3.92 13.53
C TRP A 96 -2.48 -3.99 15.05
N ILE A 97 -1.80 -4.92 15.71
CA ILE A 97 -1.77 -5.01 17.18
C ILE A 97 -1.24 -3.71 17.78
N LYS A 98 -0.13 -3.18 17.23
CA LYS A 98 0.43 -1.90 17.68
C LYS A 98 -0.56 -0.75 17.52
N LEU A 99 -1.18 -0.61 16.35
CA LEU A 99 -2.19 0.42 16.09
C LEU A 99 -3.38 0.33 17.04
N TYR A 100 -3.86 -0.89 17.31
CA TYR A 100 -4.96 -1.14 18.23
C TYR A 100 -4.60 -0.78 19.67
N ARG A 101 -3.40 -1.13 20.14
CA ARG A 101 -2.94 -0.77 21.50
C ARG A 101 -2.77 0.74 21.68
N GLU A 102 -2.30 1.45 20.65
CA GLU A 102 -2.07 2.90 20.74
C GLU A 102 -3.34 3.73 20.62
N ASN A 103 -4.30 3.31 19.79
CA ASN A 103 -5.39 4.17 19.33
C ASN A 103 -6.76 3.44 19.24
N GLY A 104 -6.87 2.22 19.78
CA GLY A 104 -8.09 1.41 19.78
C GLY A 104 -8.53 0.90 18.40
N ALA A 105 -9.75 0.35 18.34
CA ALA A 105 -10.33 -0.23 17.13
C ALA A 105 -10.45 0.78 15.97
N GLU A 106 -10.67 2.07 16.27
CA GLU A 106 -10.78 3.11 15.25
C GLU A 106 -9.52 3.26 14.39
N ALA A 107 -8.34 2.96 14.96
CA ALA A 107 -7.05 3.04 14.30
C ALA A 107 -6.86 2.03 13.16
N LEU A 108 -7.60 0.93 13.20
CA LEU A 108 -7.57 -0.11 12.16
C LEU A 108 -8.26 0.37 10.87
N ASN A 109 -8.99 1.48 10.90
CA ASN A 109 -9.55 2.17 9.74
C ASN A 109 -8.49 2.99 8.96
N LEU A 110 -7.46 2.32 8.42
CA LEU A 110 -6.37 2.96 7.67
C LEU A 110 -6.84 3.75 6.42
N ASN A 111 -8.05 3.48 5.90
CA ASN A 111 -8.61 4.22 4.75
C ASN A 111 -8.86 5.72 5.03
N LYS A 112 -8.89 6.16 6.30
CA LYS A 112 -9.04 7.58 6.64
C LYS A 112 -7.73 8.37 6.57
N ARG A 113 -6.55 7.73 6.64
CA ARG A 113 -5.25 8.42 6.63
C ARG A 113 -4.73 8.77 5.24
N SER A 114 -5.12 8.03 4.19
CA SER A 114 -4.62 8.26 2.82
C SER A 114 -5.30 9.42 2.08
N ARG A 115 -6.39 10.00 2.62
CA ARG A 115 -7.17 11.06 1.94
C ARG A 115 -7.24 12.41 2.64
N ARG A 116 -6.45 12.66 3.68
CA ARG A 116 -6.09 14.06 3.93
C ARG A 116 -5.01 14.44 2.92
N MET A 117 -5.43 14.70 1.68
CA MET A 117 -4.65 15.60 0.83
C MET A 117 -4.35 16.81 1.71
N ARG A 118 -3.08 17.18 1.83
CA ARG A 118 -2.72 18.45 2.45
C ARG A 118 -3.44 19.50 1.61
N GLN A 119 -4.52 20.08 2.14
CA GLN A 119 -5.18 21.17 1.44
C GLN A 119 -4.15 22.29 1.41
N HIS A 120 -3.69 22.61 0.20
CA HIS A 120 -2.96 23.85 0.01
C HIS A 120 -3.96 24.98 0.28
N PRO A 121 -3.60 25.99 1.07
CA PRO A 121 -4.43 27.18 1.20
C PRO A 121 -4.75 27.70 -0.21
N LYS A 122 -6.03 27.87 -0.52
CA LYS A 122 -6.43 28.55 -1.75
C LYS A 122 -5.89 29.98 -1.70
N THR A 123 -5.58 30.53 -2.87
CA THR A 123 -5.24 31.93 -2.97
C THR A 123 -6.48 32.80 -2.70
N PRO A 124 -6.32 34.03 -2.19
CA PRO A 124 -7.38 35.04 -2.23
C PRO A 124 -7.99 35.12 -3.65
N HIS A 125 -9.31 35.24 -3.74
CA HIS A 125 -10.02 35.36 -5.03
C HIS A 125 -9.80 34.21 -6.04
N ALA A 126 -9.44 33.00 -5.58
CA ALA A 126 -9.22 31.83 -6.45
C ALA A 126 -10.41 31.45 -7.36
N ASP A 127 -11.61 31.95 -7.07
CA ASP A 127 -12.83 31.69 -7.83
C ASP A 127 -13.14 32.80 -8.87
N LYS A 128 -12.36 33.89 -8.94
CA LYS A 128 -12.51 35.00 -9.91
C LYS A 128 -11.49 34.89 -11.05
N SER A 129 -11.88 35.27 -12.26
CA SER A 129 -10.94 35.38 -13.38
C SER A 129 -9.97 36.56 -13.17
N PRO A 130 -8.69 36.48 -13.55
CA PRO A 130 -7.72 37.58 -13.43
C PRO A 130 -8.21 38.93 -13.98
N ASP A 131 -9.03 38.89 -15.02
CA ASP A 131 -9.59 40.07 -15.69
C ASP A 131 -10.75 40.72 -14.92
N GLU A 132 -11.31 40.02 -13.93
CA GLU A 132 -12.43 40.48 -13.09
C GLU A 132 -11.96 41.02 -11.72
N LEU A 133 -10.65 40.95 -11.42
CA LEU A 133 -10.11 41.48 -10.16
C LEU A 133 -10.00 43.00 -10.24
N THR A 134 -10.46 43.65 -9.16
CA THR A 134 -10.14 45.06 -8.95
C THR A 134 -8.64 45.26 -8.70
N PRO A 135 -8.10 46.48 -8.92
CA PRO A 135 -6.68 46.76 -8.66
C PRO A 135 -6.23 46.48 -7.22
N GLU A 136 -7.14 46.56 -6.24
CA GLU A 136 -6.85 46.24 -4.84
C GLU A 136 -6.77 44.73 -4.62
N GLU A 137 -7.75 43.97 -5.11
CA GLU A 137 -7.75 42.50 -5.03
C GLU A 137 -6.53 41.89 -5.74
N MET A 138 -6.08 42.49 -6.85
CA MET A 138 -4.86 42.07 -7.55
C MET A 138 -3.61 42.27 -6.69
N ARG A 139 -3.54 43.34 -5.88
CA ARG A 139 -2.40 43.59 -4.98
C ARG A 139 -2.36 42.58 -3.84
N GLU A 140 -3.51 42.29 -3.25
CA GLU A 140 -3.63 41.28 -2.20
C GLU A 140 -3.20 39.89 -2.69
N GLU A 141 -3.61 39.52 -3.91
CA GLU A 141 -3.20 38.26 -4.53
C GLU A 141 -1.69 38.19 -4.77
N ILE A 142 -1.09 39.29 -5.26
CA ILE A 142 0.36 39.38 -5.46
C ILE A 142 1.11 39.25 -4.12
N GLU A 143 0.64 39.89 -3.06
CA GLU A 143 1.24 39.79 -1.73
C GLU A 143 1.16 38.37 -1.17
N PHE A 144 0.00 37.73 -1.29
CA PHE A 144 -0.20 36.34 -0.91
C PHE A 144 0.75 35.40 -1.66
N LEU A 145 0.83 35.54 -2.99
CA LEU A 145 1.72 34.74 -3.83
C LEU A 145 3.20 34.98 -3.50
N ARG A 146 3.60 36.22 -3.17
CA ARG A 146 4.96 36.54 -2.71
C ARG A 146 5.27 35.86 -1.38
N ALA A 147 4.36 35.88 -0.42
CA ALA A 147 4.51 35.22 0.86
C ALA A 147 4.60 33.69 0.70
N GLN A 148 3.74 33.10 -0.12
CA GLN A 148 3.75 31.66 -0.40
C GLN A 148 5.07 31.23 -1.06
N ASN A 149 5.56 31.99 -2.04
CA ASN A 149 6.84 31.73 -2.69
C ASN A 149 8.03 31.86 -1.73
N ALA A 150 8.02 32.85 -0.84
CA ALA A 150 9.06 33.01 0.19
C ALA A 150 9.09 31.80 1.15
N TYR A 151 7.92 31.32 1.56
CA TYR A 151 7.80 30.12 2.40
C TYR A 151 8.36 28.87 1.71
N ILE A 152 8.01 28.64 0.44
CA ILE A 152 8.51 27.50 -0.35
C ILE A 152 10.04 27.56 -0.48
N LYS A 153 10.60 28.74 -0.76
CA LYS A 153 12.06 28.93 -0.83
C LYS A 153 12.74 28.60 0.50
N LYS A 154 12.17 29.05 1.63
CA LYS A 154 12.69 28.74 2.97
C LYS A 154 12.64 27.24 3.27
N LEU A 155 11.56 26.55 2.91
CA LEU A 155 11.46 25.09 3.06
C LEU A 155 12.52 24.36 2.24
N ARG A 156 12.74 24.76 0.98
CA ARG A 156 13.79 24.18 0.13
C ARG A 156 15.18 24.36 0.74
N ALA A 157 15.49 25.55 1.25
CA ALA A 157 16.75 25.82 1.92
C ALA A 157 16.94 24.93 3.17
N LEU A 158 15.91 24.76 3.99
CA LEU A 158 15.95 23.88 5.16
C LEU A 158 16.17 22.41 4.79
N MET A 159 15.53 21.92 3.72
CA MET A 159 15.74 20.56 3.24
C MET A 159 17.18 20.34 2.76
N GLN A 160 17.72 21.27 1.97
CA GLN A 160 19.12 21.22 1.51
C GLN A 160 20.11 21.24 2.68
N GLN A 161 19.85 22.08 3.70
CA GLN A 161 20.67 22.11 4.91
C GLN A 161 20.65 20.76 5.66
N LYS A 162 19.47 20.14 5.82
CA LYS A 162 19.35 18.82 6.46
C LYS A 162 20.08 17.75 5.68
N GLU A 163 19.94 17.72 4.36
CA GLU A 163 20.65 16.78 3.49
C GLU A 163 22.18 16.94 3.63
N ALA A 164 22.68 18.17 3.59
CA ALA A 164 24.09 18.46 3.78
C ALA A 164 24.60 18.02 5.17
N GLN A 165 23.81 18.24 6.23
CA GLN A 165 24.15 17.79 7.59
C GLN A 165 24.18 16.26 7.69
N THR A 166 23.23 15.55 7.07
CA THR A 166 23.22 14.08 7.07
C THR A 166 24.40 13.49 6.30
N ARG A 167 24.77 14.06 5.15
CA ARG A 167 25.95 13.65 4.38
C ARG A 167 27.25 13.84 5.17
N ARG A 168 27.38 14.97 5.89
CA ARG A 168 28.53 15.25 6.77
C ARG A 168 28.64 14.30 7.95
N LYS A 169 27.51 13.82 8.50
CA LYS A 169 27.49 12.87 9.62
C LYS A 169 27.78 11.43 9.20
N GLY A 170 27.51 11.04 7.95
CA GLY A 170 27.82 9.70 7.44
C GLY A 170 29.22 9.52 6.86
N GLN A 171 30.03 10.59 6.80
CA GLN A 171 31.43 10.58 6.36
C GLN A 171 32.44 10.64 7.52
N LYS A 172 31.96 10.64 8.77
CA LYS A 172 32.76 10.48 9.99
C LYS A 172 32.48 9.09 10.56
#